data_AF-A0A4R6THT7-F1
#
_entry.id   AF-A0A4R6THT7-F1
#
_cell.length_a   1.000
_cell.length_b   1.000
_cell.length_c   1.000
_cell.angle_alpha   90.00
_cell.angle_beta   90.00
_cell.angle_gamma   90.00
#
_symmetry.space_group_name_H-M   'P 1'
#
loop_
_entity.id
_entity.type
_entity.pdbx_description
1 polymer ?
#
loop_
_entity_poly.entity_id
_entity_poly.type
_entity_poly.pdbx_seq_one_letter_code
_entity_poly.pdbx_strand_id
1 'polypeptide(L)'
;MKKALIIFAISLGVSSHVFSQKTSLTPLNNSADKSFIKSETSNMTWSMLNGSNKMEIGNIQTQIQKDDEKTTIITTINMKQSPVK
;
A
#
# COMPACT_ATOMS: atom_id res chain seq x y z
N MET A 1 44.56 -28.14 8.83
CA MET A 1 43.35 -28.94 8.51
C MET A 1 42.10 -28.43 9.23
N LYS A 2 42.11 -28.21 10.56
CA LYS A 2 40.93 -27.71 11.31
C LYS A 2 40.35 -26.38 10.80
N LYS A 3 41.19 -25.40 10.45
CA LYS A 3 40.75 -24.09 9.93
C LYS A 3 40.06 -24.19 8.56
N ALA A 4 40.54 -25.05 7.68
CA ALA A 4 39.92 -25.29 6.38
C ALA A 4 38.55 -25.95 6.52
N LEU A 5 38.40 -26.86 7.49
CA LEU A 5 37.14 -27.54 7.79
C LEU A 5 36.10 -26.57 8.38
N ILE A 6 36.54 -25.62 9.19
CA ILE A 6 35.68 -24.53 9.71
C ILE A 6 35.23 -23.60 8.57
N ILE A 7 36.14 -23.20 7.68
CA ILE A 7 35.80 -22.35 6.52
C ILE A 7 34.81 -23.08 5.60
N PHE A 8 35.01 -24.38 5.38
CA PHE A 8 34.09 -25.20 4.60
C PHE A 8 32.69 -25.29 5.26
N ALA A 9 32.64 -25.51 6.57
CA ALA A 9 31.37 -25.53 7.32
C ALA A 9 30.63 -24.18 7.27
N ILE A 10 31.35 -23.05 7.35
CA ILE A 10 30.76 -21.71 7.23
C ILE A 10 30.22 -21.49 5.81
N SER A 11 30.95 -21.93 4.78
CA SER A 11 30.51 -21.79 3.37
C SER A 11 29.23 -22.58 3.06
N LEU A 12 29.03 -23.72 3.74
CA LEU A 12 27.81 -24.53 3.63
C LEU A 12 26.62 -23.90 4.39
N GLY A 13 26.87 -23.16 5.48
CA GLY A 13 25.82 -22.55 6.28
C GLY A 13 25.20 -21.28 5.66
N VAL A 14 25.95 -20.56 4.81
CA VAL A 14 25.48 -19.32 4.16
C VAL A 14 24.66 -19.55 2.88
N SER A 15 24.61 -20.78 2.35
CA SER A 15 23.89 -21.11 1.12
C SER A 15 22.42 -21.50 1.33
N SER A 16 21.97 -21.67 2.57
CA SER A 16 20.55 -21.78 2.86
C SER A 16 19.93 -20.39 2.72
N HIS A 17 19.35 -20.11 1.55
CA HIS A 17 18.51 -18.93 1.33
C HIS A 17 17.29 -19.01 2.27
N VAL A 18 17.43 -18.44 3.47
CA VAL A 18 16.33 -18.31 4.43
C VAL A 18 15.46 -17.15 3.95
N PHE A 19 14.61 -17.40 2.97
CA PHE A 19 13.53 -16.47 2.68
C PHE A 19 12.63 -16.43 3.92
N SER A 20 12.51 -15.28 4.57
CA SER A 20 11.64 -15.12 5.75
C SER A 20 10.17 -15.39 5.45
N GLN A 21 9.80 -15.52 4.16
CA GLN A 21 8.46 -15.83 3.71
C GLN A 21 8.37 -17.30 3.28
N LYS A 22 7.43 -18.04 3.89
CA LYS A 22 7.15 -19.46 3.58
C LYS A 22 6.73 -19.68 2.12
N THR A 23 6.20 -18.64 1.46
CA THR A 23 5.77 -18.67 0.06
C THR A 23 6.16 -17.35 -0.60
N SER A 24 6.71 -17.41 -1.80
CA SER A 24 7.02 -16.21 -2.58
C SER A 24 5.72 -15.49 -2.95
N LEU A 25 5.56 -14.23 -2.50
CA LEU A 25 4.42 -13.42 -2.88
C LEU A 25 4.53 -13.03 -4.36
N THR A 26 3.45 -13.28 -5.08
CA THR A 26 3.21 -12.94 -6.47
C THR A 26 1.86 -12.23 -6.53
N PRO A 27 1.56 -11.48 -7.60
CA PRO A 27 0.22 -10.93 -7.80
C PRO A 27 -0.90 -11.99 -7.75
N LEU A 28 -0.59 -13.25 -8.07
CA LEU A 28 -1.53 -14.38 -8.10
C LEU A 28 -1.81 -15.01 -6.73
N ASN A 29 -0.96 -14.80 -5.71
CA ASN A 29 -1.11 -15.42 -4.39
C ASN A 29 -1.09 -14.41 -3.23
N ASN A 30 -1.47 -13.17 -3.51
CA ASN A 30 -1.68 -12.15 -2.49
C ASN A 30 -3.05 -12.33 -1.84
N SER A 31 -3.14 -13.27 -0.89
CA SER A 31 -4.36 -13.47 -0.09
C SER A 31 -4.54 -12.32 0.89
N ALA A 32 -5.06 -11.19 0.42
CA ALA A 32 -5.54 -10.14 1.30
C ALA A 32 -6.74 -10.67 2.11
N ASP A 33 -6.71 -10.48 3.43
CA ASP A 33 -7.86 -10.80 4.27
C ASP A 33 -8.97 -9.78 4.03
N LYS A 34 -9.94 -10.19 3.20
CA LYS A 34 -11.09 -9.37 2.80
C LYS A 34 -12.01 -9.03 3.98
N SER A 35 -11.84 -9.64 5.15
CA SER A 35 -12.60 -9.29 6.36
C SER A 35 -12.29 -7.88 6.85
N PHE A 36 -11.08 -7.37 6.60
CA PHE A 36 -10.67 -6.02 6.98
C PHE A 36 -11.27 -4.92 6.10
N ILE A 37 -11.70 -5.24 4.89
CA ILE A 37 -12.41 -4.27 4.04
C ILE A 37 -13.80 -4.06 4.65
N LYS A 38 -14.14 -2.82 4.95
CA LYS A 38 -15.44 -2.42 5.48
C LYS A 38 -16.05 -1.36 4.59
N SER A 39 -17.37 -1.29 4.56
CA SER A 39 -18.06 -0.16 3.93
C SER A 39 -17.80 1.09 4.76
N GLU A 40 -17.24 2.12 4.14
CA GLU A 40 -16.90 3.37 4.80
C GLU A 40 -16.94 4.55 3.83
N THR A 41 -17.12 5.74 4.38
CA THR A 41 -16.98 7.00 3.63
C THR A 41 -15.92 7.84 4.31
N SER A 42 -14.91 8.24 3.56
CA SER A 42 -13.84 9.12 4.03
C SER A 42 -13.85 10.43 3.24
N ASN A 43 -13.51 11.51 3.93
CA ASN A 43 -13.38 12.83 3.34
C ASN A 43 -11.97 13.33 3.56
N MET A 44 -11.37 13.89 2.53
CA MET A 44 -10.02 14.45 2.55
C MET A 44 -10.03 15.84 1.94
N THR A 45 -9.41 16.80 2.64
CA THR A 45 -9.13 18.11 2.06
C THR A 45 -8.05 17.97 1.00
N TRP A 46 -8.34 18.38 -0.23
CA TRP A 46 -7.35 18.43 -1.30
C TRP A 46 -6.66 19.79 -1.28
N SER A 47 -5.33 19.79 -1.21
CA SER A 47 -4.55 21.01 -1.15
C SER A 47 -3.42 21.00 -2.17
N MET A 48 -3.12 22.18 -2.69
CA MET A 48 -1.97 22.45 -3.54
C MET A 48 -0.94 23.27 -2.76
N LEU A 49 0.34 23.03 -3.04
CA LEU A 49 1.43 23.90 -2.58
C LEU A 49 1.70 24.98 -3.63
N ASN A 50 1.77 26.22 -3.19
CA ASN A 50 2.20 27.37 -3.98
C ASN A 50 3.34 28.08 -3.23
N GLY A 51 4.58 27.77 -3.62
CA GLY A 51 5.76 28.14 -2.84
C GLY A 51 5.71 27.53 -1.43
N SER A 52 5.81 28.37 -0.40
CA SER A 52 5.68 27.96 1.00
C SER A 52 4.23 27.92 1.51
N ASN A 53 3.24 28.29 0.70
CA ASN A 53 1.84 28.35 1.11
C ASN A 53 1.08 27.09 0.69
N LYS A 54 0.28 26.54 1.61
CA LYS A 54 -0.67 25.44 1.33
C LYS A 54 -2.06 26.04 1.10
N MET A 55 -2.61 25.83 -0.09
CA MET A 55 -3.95 26.29 -0.47
C MET A 55 -4.88 25.10 -0.63
N GLU A 56 -6.06 25.14 -0.01
CA GLU A 56 -7.10 24.16 -0.27
C GLU A 56 -7.75 24.40 -1.64
N ILE A 57 -7.72 23.38 -2.49
CA ILE A 57 -8.25 23.43 -3.87
C ILE A 57 -9.53 22.62 -4.04
N GLY A 58 -9.92 21.84 -3.03
CA GLY A 58 -11.14 21.04 -3.09
C GLY A 58 -11.27 20.05 -1.95
N ASN A 59 -12.25 19.18 -2.07
CA ASN A 59 -12.48 18.06 -1.18
C ASN A 59 -12.58 16.77 -2.01
N ILE A 60 -11.96 15.70 -1.52
CA ILE A 60 -12.06 14.36 -2.09
C ILE A 60 -12.90 13.53 -1.12
N GLN A 61 -14.02 13.02 -1.62
CA GLN A 61 -14.84 12.07 -0.91
C GLN A 61 -14.59 10.68 -1.52
N THR A 62 -14.26 9.70 -0.70
CA THR A 62 -14.11 8.30 -1.11
C THR A 62 -15.13 7.45 -0.38
N GLN A 63 -15.87 6.65 -1.12
CA GLN A 63 -16.83 5.68 -0.61
C GLN A 63 -16.37 4.28 -0.97
N ILE A 64 -16.18 3.45 0.06
CA ILE A 64 -15.96 2.01 -0.08
C ILE A 64 -17.31 1.34 0.17
N GLN A 65 -17.80 0.60 -0.80
CA GLN A 65 -19.01 -0.20 -0.71
C GLN A 65 -18.60 -1.67 -0.83
N LYS A 66 -18.79 -2.43 0.24
CA LYS A 66 -18.55 -3.87 0.28
C LYS A 66 -19.87 -4.61 0.10
N ASP A 67 -19.97 -5.32 -1.02
CA ASP A 67 -20.97 -6.36 -1.27
C ASP A 67 -20.34 -7.74 -1.04
N ASP A 68 -21.14 -8.80 -0.98
CA ASP A 68 -20.65 -10.16 -0.71
C ASP A 68 -19.65 -10.67 -1.77
N GLU A 69 -19.84 -10.26 -3.03
CA GLU A 69 -19.05 -10.75 -4.17
C GLU A 69 -18.03 -9.72 -4.68
N LYS A 70 -18.22 -8.43 -4.37
CA LYS A 70 -17.42 -7.33 -4.93
C LYS A 70 -17.24 -6.19 -3.95
N THR A 71 -16.12 -5.48 -4.11
CA THR A 71 -15.86 -4.20 -3.44
C THR A 71 -15.85 -3.10 -4.49
N THR A 72 -16.70 -2.10 -4.33
CA THR A 72 -16.73 -0.91 -5.19
C THR A 72 -16.10 0.27 -4.46
N ILE A 73 -15.19 0.98 -5.12
CA ILE A 73 -14.56 2.18 -4.59
C ILE A 73 -14.95 3.36 -5.49
N ILE A 74 -15.64 4.33 -4.93
CA ILE A 74 -16.11 5.52 -5.63
C ILE A 74 -15.38 6.73 -5.06
N THR A 75 -14.62 7.44 -5.90
CA THR A 75 -13.94 8.68 -5.51
C THR A 75 -14.56 9.85 -6.25
N THR A 76 -15.08 10.81 -5.50
CA THR A 76 -15.66 12.05 -6.00
C THR A 76 -14.76 13.22 -5.62
N ILE A 77 -14.43 14.03 -6.61
CA ILE A 77 -13.58 15.21 -6.43
C ILE A 77 -14.45 16.46 -6.59
N ASN A 78 -14.58 17.21 -5.49
CA ASN A 78 -15.29 18.48 -5.44
C ASN A 78 -14.28 19.62 -5.47
N MET A 79 -14.07 20.22 -6.65
CA MET A 79 -13.14 21.33 -6.83
C MET A 79 -13.73 22.64 -6.32
N LYS A 80 -12.94 23.43 -5.59
CA LYS A 80 -13.26 24.84 -5.40
C LYS A 80 -13.10 25.54 -6.75
N GLN A 81 -14.10 26.33 -7.15
CA GLN A 81 -13.98 27.13 -8.36
C GLN A 81 -12.78 28.07 -8.23
N SER A 82 -11.97 28.15 -9.29
CA SER A 82 -10.93 29.18 -9.40
C SER A 82 -11.61 30.55 -9.28
N PRO A 83 -11.02 31.52 -8.56
CA PRO A 83 -11.47 32.90 -8.66
C PRO A 83 -11.48 33.27 -10.15
N VAL A 84 -12.65 33.64 -10.66
CA VAL A 84 -12.78 34.22 -12.00
C VAL A 84 -11.97 35.52 -11.95
N LYS A 85 -11.00 35.63 -12.86
CA LYS A 85 -10.18 36.84 -13.02
C LYS A 85 -11.04 38.03 -13.45
#